data_AF-A0A0R2CIS8-F1
#
_entry.id   AF-A0A0R2CIS8-F1
#
_cell.length_a   1.000
_cell.length_b   1.000
_cell.length_c   1.000
_cell.angle_alpha   90.00
_cell.angle_beta   90.00
_cell.angle_gamma   90.00
#
_symmetry.space_group_name_H-M   'P 1'
#
loop_
_entity.id
_entity.type
_entity.pdbx_description
1 polymer ?
#
loop_
_entity_poly.entity_id
_entity_poly.type
_entity_poly.pdbx_seq_one_letter_code
_entity_poly.pdbx_strand_id
1 'polypeptide(L)'
;MANIANVKDKNKNIIYPYTDWSAVQNKPTNLATTDDLPTLGEWTTSGITFSNGGYPWAGTSTGGSDDHNCAYRIADYGSFKHVEVRCVFGATSAFSATTKVINLPSTITPDWDLNSWFPTSDSNATVQFSANSISLCPKAGASTSANYMYSLMLEYYTTA
;
A
#
# COMPACT_ATOMS: atom_id res chain seq x y z
N MET A 1 -17.95 7.31 33.01
CA MET A 1 -18.16 6.05 33.73
C MET A 1 -16.97 5.15 33.41
N ALA A 2 -16.32 4.55 34.40
CA ALA A 2 -15.10 3.75 34.17
C ALA A 2 -15.44 2.46 33.40
N ASN A 3 -14.68 2.15 32.35
CA ASN A 3 -14.79 0.89 31.63
C ASN A 3 -14.18 -0.21 32.51
N ILE A 4 -15.03 -0.97 33.21
CA ILE A 4 -14.60 -2.04 34.12
C ILE A 4 -14.36 -3.32 33.32
N ALA A 5 -13.12 -3.79 33.27
CA ALA A 5 -12.77 -5.10 32.72
C ALA A 5 -12.55 -6.10 33.87
N ASN A 6 -13.17 -7.28 33.78
CA ASN A 6 -12.99 -8.36 34.75
C ASN A 6 -12.18 -9.50 34.13
N VAL A 7 -11.08 -9.90 34.77
CA VAL A 7 -10.40 -11.16 34.43
C VAL A 7 -11.07 -12.28 35.22
N LYS A 8 -11.69 -13.21 34.50
CA LYS A 8 -12.39 -14.37 35.08
C LYS A 8 -11.69 -15.67 34.67
N ASP A 9 -11.74 -16.68 35.54
CA ASP A 9 -11.33 -18.03 35.18
C ASP A 9 -12.35 -18.68 34.22
N LYS A 10 -12.03 -19.89 33.75
CA LYS A 10 -12.93 -20.69 32.90
C LYS A 10 -14.30 -21.00 33.55
N ASN A 11 -14.41 -20.87 34.87
CA ASN A 11 -15.62 -21.09 35.66
C ASN A 11 -16.33 -19.77 36.04
N LYS A 12 -15.90 -18.64 35.45
CA LYS A 12 -16.42 -17.28 35.69
C LYS A 12 -16.11 -16.70 37.08
N ASN A 13 -15.22 -17.30 37.86
CA ASN A 13 -14.73 -16.72 39.11
C ASN A 13 -13.82 -15.54 38.80
N ILE A 14 -13.99 -14.43 39.51
CA ILE A 14 -13.13 -13.27 39.39
C ILE A 14 -11.77 -13.61 40.01
N ILE A 15 -10.72 -13.65 39.20
CA ILE A 15 -9.36 -13.96 39.67
C ILE A 15 -8.65 -12.68 40.14
N TYR A 16 -8.97 -11.55 39.51
CA TYR A 16 -8.40 -10.24 39.86
C TYR A 16 -9.53 -9.23 40.11
N PRO A 17 -9.75 -8.79 41.35
CA PRO A 17 -10.71 -7.74 41.65
C PRO A 17 -10.14 -6.38 41.23
N TYR A 18 -10.96 -5.61 40.51
CA TYR A 18 -10.82 -4.19 40.20
C TYR A 18 -9.38 -3.67 40.05
N THR A 19 -8.73 -3.94 38.92
CA THR A 19 -7.76 -2.96 38.46
C THR A 19 -8.58 -1.83 37.85
N ASP A 20 -8.90 -0.80 38.64
CA ASP A 20 -9.27 0.48 38.04
C ASP A 20 -8.18 0.78 37.02
N TRP A 21 -8.55 0.82 35.75
CA TRP A 21 -7.59 1.08 34.68
C TRP A 21 -6.81 2.35 35.04
N SER A 22 -7.44 3.34 35.67
CA SER A 22 -6.80 4.56 36.17
C SER A 22 -5.58 4.31 37.08
N ALA A 23 -5.55 3.24 37.88
CA ALA A 23 -4.50 2.91 38.85
C ALA A 23 -3.26 2.23 38.23
N VAL A 24 -3.34 1.73 37.00
CA VAL A 24 -2.18 1.17 36.29
C VAL A 24 -1.22 2.31 35.94
N GLN A 25 -0.04 2.36 36.57
CA GLN A 25 1.03 3.28 36.18
C GLN A 25 1.77 2.69 34.96
N ASN A 26 2.29 3.55 34.08
CA ASN A 26 2.93 3.17 32.81
C ASN A 26 1.98 2.45 31.82
N LYS A 27 0.73 2.91 31.73
CA LYS A 27 -0.14 2.50 30.62
C LYS A 27 0.58 2.80 29.31
N PRO A 28 0.59 1.87 28.34
CA PRO A 28 0.91 2.23 26.97
C PRO A 28 -0.10 3.31 26.54
N THR A 29 0.37 4.51 26.24
CA THR A 29 -0.47 5.63 25.78
C THR A 29 -0.94 5.44 24.34
N ASN A 30 -0.51 4.35 23.71
CA ASN A 30 -0.63 4.02 22.30
C ASN A 30 -1.37 2.69 22.06
N LEU A 31 -2.02 2.11 23.06
CA LEU A 31 -3.03 1.09 22.79
C LEU A 31 -4.27 1.81 22.25
N ALA A 32 -4.35 1.94 20.92
CA ALA A 32 -5.60 2.25 20.24
C ALA A 32 -6.70 1.43 20.91
N THR A 33 -7.72 2.08 21.47
CA THR A 33 -8.90 1.32 21.88
C THR A 33 -9.45 0.64 20.62
N THR A 34 -10.21 -0.44 20.73
CA THR A 34 -10.76 -1.16 19.55
C THR A 34 -11.58 -0.26 18.61
N ASP A 35 -11.89 0.98 19.01
CA ASP A 35 -12.58 2.01 18.24
C ASP A 35 -11.65 3.06 17.60
N ASP A 36 -10.33 3.01 17.84
CA ASP A 36 -9.31 3.96 17.36
C ASP A 36 -8.33 3.34 16.35
N LEU A 37 -8.74 2.29 15.60
CA LEU A 37 -7.89 1.79 14.53
C LEU A 37 -7.58 2.94 13.55
N PRO A 38 -6.31 3.18 13.20
CA PRO A 38 -5.92 4.18 12.23
C PRO A 38 -6.74 4.04 10.95
N THR A 39 -7.34 5.14 10.52
CA THR A 39 -8.08 5.17 9.26
C THR A 39 -7.11 5.39 8.11
N LEU A 40 -7.44 4.83 6.95
CA LEU A 40 -6.71 5.12 5.72
C LEU A 40 -6.91 6.59 5.37
N GLY A 41 -5.80 7.30 5.20
CA GLY A 41 -5.79 8.68 4.73
C GLY A 41 -6.28 8.83 3.29
N GLU A 42 -6.27 10.07 2.82
CA GLU A 42 -6.62 10.39 1.43
C GLU A 42 -5.63 9.76 0.44
N TRP A 43 -6.11 9.46 -0.76
CA TRP A 43 -5.24 9.10 -1.87
C TRP A 43 -4.34 10.29 -2.21
N THR A 44 -3.07 10.01 -2.47
CA THR A 44 -2.10 11.02 -2.89
C THR A 44 -1.21 10.48 -4.01
N THR A 45 -0.80 11.38 -4.89
CA THR A 45 0.17 11.12 -5.98
C THR A 45 1.55 11.68 -5.66
N SER A 46 1.73 12.26 -4.47
CA SER A 46 2.94 12.99 -4.09
C SER A 46 4.20 12.13 -4.20
N GLY A 47 5.22 12.62 -4.90
CA GLY A 47 6.50 11.93 -5.06
C GLY A 47 6.48 10.70 -5.97
N ILE A 48 5.33 10.33 -6.56
CA ILE A 48 5.29 9.34 -7.64
C ILE A 48 5.86 9.98 -8.91
N THR A 49 6.80 9.29 -9.55
CA THR A 49 7.38 9.74 -10.83
C THR A 49 7.31 8.65 -11.88
N PHE A 50 7.03 9.04 -13.11
CA PHE A 50 7.03 8.13 -14.26
C PHE A 50 8.36 8.24 -15.00
N SER A 51 8.87 7.12 -15.49
CA SER A 51 10.17 7.02 -16.16
C SER A 51 10.10 6.06 -17.35
N ASN A 52 11.10 6.12 -18.24
CA ASN A 52 11.18 5.26 -19.42
C ASN A 52 9.92 5.25 -20.28
N GLY A 53 9.21 6.38 -20.37
CA GLY A 53 7.96 6.48 -21.13
C GLY A 53 6.72 5.91 -20.43
N GLY A 54 6.82 5.56 -19.15
CA GLY A 54 5.64 5.31 -18.31
C GLY A 54 4.73 6.54 -18.23
N TYR A 55 3.43 6.33 -18.09
CA TYR A 55 2.46 7.42 -17.90
C TYR A 55 1.21 6.92 -17.15
N PRO A 56 0.50 7.78 -16.39
CA PRO A 56 -0.77 7.41 -15.78
C PRO A 56 -1.83 7.23 -16.86
N TRP A 57 -2.60 6.15 -16.81
CA TRP A 57 -3.61 5.89 -17.83
C TRP A 57 -4.81 6.81 -17.66
N ALA A 58 -4.87 7.89 -18.43
CA ALA A 58 -6.01 8.79 -18.47
C ALA A 58 -7.14 8.16 -19.29
N GLY A 59 -8.06 7.49 -18.62
CA GLY A 59 -9.29 6.99 -19.22
C GLY A 59 -10.19 8.14 -19.63
N THR A 60 -10.04 8.64 -20.87
CA THR A 60 -10.82 9.68 -21.55
C THR A 60 -10.39 11.15 -21.36
N SER A 61 -10.46 11.86 -22.48
CA SER A 61 -10.11 13.25 -22.73
C SER A 61 -11.11 14.22 -22.12
N THR A 62 -10.93 14.62 -20.86
CA THR A 62 -11.38 15.94 -20.36
C THR A 62 -10.67 16.15 -19.04
N GLY A 63 -9.86 17.21 -18.94
CA GLY A 63 -9.09 17.57 -17.76
C GLY A 63 -9.96 17.80 -16.52
N GLY A 64 -10.28 16.72 -15.82
CA GLY A 64 -10.64 16.73 -14.41
C GLY A 64 -9.40 16.37 -13.62
N SER A 65 -9.02 17.24 -12.69
CA SER A 65 -7.81 17.18 -11.86
C SER A 65 -7.76 16.03 -10.82
N ASP A 66 -8.50 14.93 -11.04
CA ASP A 66 -8.71 13.86 -10.05
C ASP A 66 -8.12 12.50 -10.45
N ASP A 67 -7.12 12.48 -11.34
CA ASP A 67 -6.52 11.25 -11.88
C ASP A 67 -5.53 10.59 -10.89
N HIS A 68 -6.05 10.10 -9.75
CA HIS A 68 -5.39 9.13 -8.86
C HIS A 68 -5.22 7.75 -9.53
N ASN A 69 -4.99 7.71 -10.84
CA ASN A 69 -4.76 6.50 -11.60
C ASN A 69 -3.50 5.80 -11.12
N CYS A 70 -2.49 6.53 -10.63
CA CYS A 70 -1.42 5.97 -9.81
C CYS A 70 -1.25 6.80 -8.55
N ALA A 71 -1.62 6.21 -7.41
CA ALA A 71 -1.67 6.87 -6.11
C ALA A 71 -1.42 5.86 -4.99
N TYR A 72 -1.12 6.37 -3.81
CA TYR A 72 -1.06 5.60 -2.59
C TYR A 72 -1.84 6.28 -1.47
N ARG A 73 -2.12 5.53 -0.41
CA ARG A 73 -2.64 6.06 0.86
C ARG A 73 -2.05 5.28 2.02
N ILE A 74 -2.09 5.89 3.19
CA ILE A 74 -1.43 5.39 4.40
C ILE A 74 -2.42 5.42 5.57
N ALA A 75 -2.47 4.34 6.34
CA ALA A 75 -2.95 4.36 7.71
C ALA A 75 -1.74 4.20 8.66
N ASP A 76 -1.55 5.16 9.57
CA ASP A 76 -0.40 5.23 10.46
C ASP A 76 -0.72 4.62 11.84
N TYR A 77 -0.07 3.51 12.17
CA TYR A 77 -0.22 2.80 13.45
C TYR A 77 0.87 3.21 14.47
N GLY A 78 1.58 4.30 14.21
CA GLY A 78 2.66 4.85 15.02
C GLY A 78 4.01 4.17 14.74
N SER A 79 4.15 2.89 15.11
CA SER A 79 5.41 2.15 14.90
C SER A 79 5.54 1.52 13.52
N PHE A 80 4.44 1.43 12.78
CA PHE A 80 4.37 0.93 11.41
C PHE A 80 3.18 1.56 10.70
N LYS A 81 3.15 1.44 9.39
CA LYS A 81 2.14 1.99 8.49
C LYS A 81 1.55 0.87 7.66
N HIS A 82 0.25 0.91 7.41
CA HIS A 82 -0.39 0.17 6.31
C HIS A 82 -0.39 1.07 5.09
N VAL A 83 0.20 0.60 4.01
CA VAL A 83 0.24 1.28 2.73
C VAL A 83 -0.66 0.53 1.75
N GLU A 84 -1.50 1.28 1.05
CA GLU A 84 -2.14 0.81 -0.18
C GLU A 84 -1.59 1.58 -1.37
N VAL A 85 -1.22 0.87 -2.42
CA VAL A 85 -0.78 1.43 -3.70
C VAL A 85 -1.71 0.93 -4.79
N ARG A 86 -2.25 1.85 -5.58
CA ARG A 86 -3.04 1.55 -6.78
C ARG A 86 -2.43 2.27 -7.95
N CYS A 87 -2.10 1.53 -9.01
CA CYS A 87 -1.64 2.12 -10.25
C CYS A 87 -2.32 1.51 -11.47
N VAL A 88 -2.80 2.37 -12.36
CA VAL A 88 -3.33 2.12 -13.70
C VAL A 88 -2.52 3.01 -14.62
N PHE A 89 -1.75 2.40 -15.50
CA PHE A 89 -0.68 3.08 -16.22
C PHE A 89 -0.46 2.45 -17.59
N GLY A 90 0.29 3.13 -18.44
CA GLY A 90 0.79 2.59 -19.70
C GLY A 90 2.28 2.91 -19.87
N ALA A 91 2.84 2.47 -20.99
CA ALA A 91 4.15 2.88 -21.46
C ALA A 91 4.11 3.23 -22.94
N THR A 92 4.77 4.31 -23.34
CA THR A 92 4.75 4.80 -24.73
C THR A 92 5.41 3.85 -25.73
N SER A 93 6.33 3.01 -25.24
CA SER A 93 7.12 2.06 -26.03
C SER A 93 6.98 0.64 -25.51
N ALA A 94 7.19 -0.33 -26.41
CA ALA A 94 7.35 -1.74 -26.05
C ALA A 94 8.74 -1.98 -25.44
N PHE A 95 8.83 -2.90 -24.47
CA PHE A 95 10.09 -3.31 -23.88
C PHE A 95 10.34 -4.80 -24.08
N SER A 96 11.58 -5.16 -24.43
CA SER A 96 12.07 -6.54 -24.54
C SER A 96 12.87 -7.00 -23.30
N ALA A 97 13.03 -6.12 -22.31
CA ALA A 97 13.64 -6.42 -21.01
C ALA A 97 12.84 -5.76 -19.88
N THR A 98 13.03 -6.28 -18.66
CA THR A 98 12.43 -5.68 -17.46
C THR A 98 12.82 -4.22 -17.34
N THR A 99 11.82 -3.35 -17.33
CA THR A 99 12.02 -1.90 -17.37
C THR A 99 11.18 -1.24 -16.29
N LYS A 100 11.83 -0.48 -15.40
CA LYS A 100 11.16 0.36 -14.40
C LYS A 100 10.41 1.49 -15.12
N VAL A 101 9.12 1.64 -14.83
CA VAL A 101 8.28 2.67 -15.46
C VAL A 101 7.69 3.64 -14.46
N ILE A 102 7.64 3.28 -13.18
CA ILE A 102 7.18 4.15 -12.08
C ILE A 102 8.13 4.01 -10.90
N ASN A 103 8.50 5.14 -10.30
CA ASN A 103 9.15 5.19 -8.99
C ASN A 103 8.17 5.74 -7.96
N LEU A 104 8.12 5.08 -6.81
CA LEU A 104 7.30 5.41 -5.65
C LEU A 104 8.15 6.18 -4.62
N PRO A 105 7.52 7.06 -3.81
CA PRO A 105 8.24 7.87 -2.85
C PRO A 105 8.83 7.02 -1.72
N SER A 106 9.91 7.50 -1.11
CA SER A 106 10.59 6.79 -0.03
C SER A 106 9.71 6.58 1.21
N THR A 107 8.73 7.46 1.43
CA THR A 107 7.74 7.42 2.53
C THR A 107 6.90 6.14 2.54
N ILE A 108 6.88 5.38 1.44
CA ILE A 108 6.19 4.10 1.36
C ILE A 108 7.12 2.95 0.98
N THR A 109 8.44 3.10 1.09
CA THR A 109 9.35 1.98 0.81
C THR A 109 9.03 0.84 1.77
N PRO A 110 8.83 -0.41 1.30
CA PRO A 110 8.74 -1.57 2.17
C PRO A 110 10.03 -1.78 2.97
N ASP A 111 9.93 -2.26 4.22
CA ASP A 111 11.10 -2.52 5.07
C ASP A 111 12.02 -3.64 4.55
N TRP A 112 11.41 -4.63 3.89
CA TRP A 112 12.11 -5.79 3.32
C TRP A 112 11.98 -5.79 1.80
N ASP A 113 12.72 -6.70 1.15
CA ASP A 113 12.65 -6.88 -0.30
C ASP A 113 11.33 -7.52 -0.73
N LEU A 114 10.25 -6.72 -0.67
CA LEU A 114 8.93 -7.10 -1.13
C LEU A 114 8.95 -7.12 -2.66
N ASN A 115 8.88 -8.32 -3.22
CA ASN A 115 8.86 -8.56 -4.65
C ASN A 115 7.54 -9.23 -5.05
N SER A 116 6.65 -8.47 -5.68
CA SER A 116 5.31 -8.93 -6.07
C SER A 116 5.12 -8.87 -7.58
N TRP A 117 4.47 -9.89 -8.14
CA TRP A 117 4.25 -10.03 -9.59
C TRP A 117 2.77 -10.11 -9.89
N PHE A 118 2.30 -9.24 -10.77
CA PHE A 118 0.90 -9.11 -11.14
C PHE A 118 0.70 -9.57 -12.59
N PRO A 119 -0.25 -10.47 -12.85
CA PRO A 119 -0.62 -10.82 -14.22
C PRO A 119 -1.25 -9.62 -14.91
N THR A 120 -1.13 -9.58 -16.24
CA THR A 120 -1.76 -8.55 -17.07
C THR A 120 -2.54 -9.21 -18.19
N SER A 121 -3.44 -8.46 -18.81
CA SER A 121 -4.15 -8.91 -20.02
C SER A 121 -3.27 -8.86 -21.27
N ASP A 122 -2.11 -8.20 -21.21
CA ASP A 122 -1.06 -8.38 -22.22
C ASP A 122 -0.41 -9.75 -21.98
N SER A 123 -0.63 -10.67 -22.92
CA SER A 123 -0.11 -12.04 -22.84
C SER A 123 1.42 -12.10 -22.76
N ASN A 124 2.12 -11.02 -23.11
CA ASN A 124 3.57 -10.95 -23.13
C ASN A 124 4.17 -10.26 -21.90
N ALA A 125 3.36 -9.69 -21.00
CA ALA A 125 3.88 -8.85 -19.92
C ALA A 125 3.32 -9.24 -18.54
N THR A 126 4.15 -9.09 -17.53
CA THR A 126 3.77 -9.04 -16.12
C THR A 126 4.19 -7.70 -15.52
N VAL A 127 3.47 -7.21 -14.52
CA VAL A 127 3.88 -6.05 -13.74
C VAL A 127 4.62 -6.52 -12.50
N GLN A 128 5.78 -5.97 -12.22
CA GLN A 128 6.56 -6.27 -11.02
C GLN A 128 6.60 -5.05 -10.11
N PHE A 129 6.27 -5.23 -8.84
CA PHE A 129 6.61 -4.31 -7.77
C PHE A 129 7.84 -4.84 -7.03
N SER A 130 8.89 -4.01 -6.89
CA SER A 130 10.07 -4.34 -6.09
C SER A 130 10.69 -3.08 -5.52
N ALA A 131 11.04 -3.14 -4.23
CA ALA A 131 11.48 -2.01 -3.40
C ALA A 131 10.48 -0.84 -3.51
N ASN A 132 10.85 0.25 -4.18
CA ASN A 132 10.02 1.43 -4.42
C ASN A 132 9.73 1.65 -5.90
N SER A 133 9.69 0.60 -6.72
CA SER A 133 9.50 0.74 -8.17
C SER A 133 8.51 -0.26 -8.73
N ILE A 134 7.82 0.17 -9.78
CA ILE A 134 6.94 -0.66 -10.60
C ILE A 134 7.58 -0.80 -11.97
N SER A 135 7.75 -2.04 -12.41
CA SER A 135 8.37 -2.41 -13.68
C SER A 135 7.41 -3.17 -14.58
N LEU A 136 7.57 -3.00 -15.89
CA LEU A 136 7.02 -3.90 -16.88
C LEU A 136 8.07 -4.97 -17.21
N CYS A 137 7.66 -6.23 -17.10
CA CYS A 137 8.51 -7.39 -17.29
C CYS A 137 7.97 -8.20 -18.46
N PRO A 138 8.62 -8.17 -19.64
CA PRO A 138 8.25 -9.04 -20.73
C PRO A 138 8.59 -10.50 -20.40
N LYS A 139 7.78 -11.44 -20.89
CA LYS A 139 8.09 -12.86 -20.88
C LYS A 139 9.34 -13.14 -21.73
N ALA A 140 10.04 -14.22 -21.42
CA ALA A 140 11.25 -14.60 -22.14
C ALA A 140 10.99 -14.70 -23.65
N GLY A 141 11.78 -13.96 -24.43
CA GLY A 141 11.67 -13.92 -25.90
C GLY A 141 10.50 -13.09 -26.44
N ALA A 142 9.76 -12.36 -25.59
CA ALA A 142 8.65 -11.51 -25.98
C ALA A 142 8.96 -10.02 -25.73
N SER A 143 8.07 -9.15 -26.22
CA SER A 143 8.04 -7.74 -25.89
C SER A 143 6.68 -7.36 -25.32
N THR A 144 6.65 -6.41 -24.39
CA THR A 144 5.41 -5.80 -23.91
C THR A 144 4.72 -5.00 -25.01
N SER A 145 3.43 -4.74 -24.87
CA SER A 145 2.66 -3.91 -25.78
C SER A 145 2.85 -2.43 -25.44
N ALA A 146 3.15 -1.62 -26.46
CA ALA A 146 3.18 -0.16 -26.34
C ALA A 146 1.74 0.39 -26.22
N ASN A 147 1.57 1.45 -25.45
CA ASN A 147 0.28 2.12 -25.20
C ASN A 147 -0.83 1.16 -24.76
N TYR A 148 -0.44 0.14 -24.00
CA TYR A 148 -1.35 -0.83 -23.40
C TYR A 148 -1.62 -0.46 -21.94
N MET A 149 -2.85 -0.70 -21.48
CA MET A 149 -3.23 -0.42 -20.10
C MET A 149 -2.79 -1.57 -19.19
N TYR A 150 -1.98 -1.23 -18.19
CA TYR A 150 -1.58 -2.12 -17.12
C TYR A 150 -2.14 -1.62 -15.80
N SER A 151 -2.36 -2.53 -14.84
CA SER A 151 -2.84 -2.15 -13.53
C SER A 151 -2.28 -3.04 -12.42
N LEU A 152 -2.10 -2.48 -11.24
CA LEU A 152 -1.83 -3.22 -10.00
C LEU A 152 -2.56 -2.57 -8.82
N MET A 153 -2.84 -3.39 -7.82
CA MET A 153 -3.21 -2.97 -6.47
C MET A 153 -2.39 -3.80 -5.50
N LEU A 154 -1.74 -3.14 -4.56
CA LEU A 154 -0.86 -3.76 -3.58
C LEU A 154 -1.12 -3.14 -2.20
N GLU A 155 -1.11 -3.98 -1.18
CA GLU A 155 -1.16 -3.56 0.22
C GLU A 155 -0.03 -4.21 1.00
N TYR A 156 0.61 -3.45 1.89
CA TYR A 156 1.68 -3.95 2.76
C TYR A 156 1.85 -3.09 4.00
N TYR A 157 2.65 -3.58 4.94
CA TYR A 157 3.08 -2.83 6.12
C TYR A 157 4.54 -2.40 5.98
N THR A 158 4.87 -1.22 6.50
CA THR A 158 6.25 -0.68 6.52
C THR A 158 6.50 0.21 7.75
N THR A 159 7.76 0.41 8.13
CA THR A 159 8.19 1.37 9.15
C THR A 159 8.75 2.67 8.56
N ALA A 160 8.95 2.72 7.23
CA ALA A 160 9.30 3.95 6.49
C ALA A 160 8.29 5.07 6.71
#